data_AF-A0A6U6CNR5-F1
#
_entry.id   AF-A0A6U6CNR5-F1
#
_cell.length_a   1.000
_cell.length_b   1.000
_cell.length_c   1.000
_cell.angle_alpha   90.00
_cell.angle_beta   90.00
_cell.angle_gamma   90.00
#
_symmetry.space_group_name_H-M   'P 1'
#
loop_
_entity.id
_entity.type
_entity.pdbx_description
1 polymer ?
#
loop_
_entity_poly.entity_id
_entity_poly.type
_entity_poly.pdbx_seq_one_letter_code
_entity_poly.pdbx_strand_id
1 'polypeptide(L)'
;MMPRSGDGISASLPVPLLFALTDPTVKDNARNHVLERRAFSFLSTDSLAELQLGGYDPDAIDGRMFLTPSITINDYVVVSLSIKFGSSELLEFTPKNPRLRYLPAILDSGTSCLVIPDSTMNGLVTESPYQRWKNLVKDPKNPRLRETFHINIAGAVFDLEFDDWWLGESNQSCVQRAPENFGGILIGDVFFRRYLVLFDLRHYPESVVIGMGKRSSQYKFAKSHPTISKIPAYKRKPVNISSETAPPRYRVPMATDRIPVHNEQMTQYYINLTVGTPGQHFTAIFDTGSSVFGIFTRCIPSAPVIGRCTFGGGATGNSGVLVESAIIILSLVVLFSVVGIFVNIWCRRRQAREEQLARAKARAVNPSNSSYGPERVVSYYGTSP
;
A
#
# COMPACT_ATOMS: atom_id res chain seq x y z
N MET A 1 -41.48 25.96 -15.31
CA MET A 1 -40.98 26.57 -14.07
C MET A 1 -39.79 25.72 -13.62
N MET A 2 -38.56 26.15 -13.93
CA MET A 2 -37.35 25.44 -13.53
C MET A 2 -37.14 25.59 -12.01
N PRO A 3 -36.72 24.54 -11.28
CA PRO A 3 -36.24 24.73 -9.92
C PRO A 3 -34.88 25.41 -9.97
N ARG A 4 -34.73 26.44 -9.13
CA ARG A 4 -33.56 27.29 -9.00
C ARG A 4 -32.33 26.48 -8.56
N SER A 5 -31.20 26.78 -9.18
CA SER A 5 -29.86 26.54 -8.69
C SER A 5 -29.67 27.21 -7.33
N GLY A 6 -29.55 26.43 -6.26
CA GLY A 6 -29.37 26.99 -4.93
C GLY A 6 -29.61 25.99 -3.80
N ASP A 7 -28.93 24.85 -3.82
CA ASP A 7 -28.59 24.13 -2.60
C ASP A 7 -27.16 23.63 -2.77
N GLY A 8 -26.22 24.45 -2.29
CA GLY A 8 -24.85 24.03 -2.07
C GLY A 8 -24.85 23.02 -0.92
N ILE A 9 -25.13 21.75 -1.24
CA ILE A 9 -24.71 20.65 -0.38
C ILE A 9 -23.19 20.67 -0.45
N SER A 10 -22.54 21.32 0.50
CA SER A 10 -21.16 21.02 0.82
C SER A 10 -21.13 19.52 1.07
N ALA A 11 -20.61 18.77 0.10
CA ALA A 11 -20.54 17.32 0.19
C ALA A 11 -19.53 16.99 1.29
N SER A 12 -20.00 16.90 2.54
CA SER A 12 -19.22 16.36 3.64
C SER A 12 -18.90 14.91 3.30
N LEU A 13 -17.65 14.51 3.50
CA LEU A 13 -17.25 13.10 3.34
C LEU A 13 -18.15 12.19 4.20
N PRO A 14 -18.47 10.98 3.71
CA PRO A 14 -19.30 10.05 4.47
C PRO A 14 -18.60 9.66 5.78
N VAL A 15 -19.39 9.40 6.81
CA VAL A 15 -18.86 8.85 8.07
C VAL A 15 -18.23 7.48 7.83
N PRO A 16 -17.14 7.13 8.54
CA PRO A 16 -16.48 5.84 8.37
C PRO A 16 -17.42 4.65 8.60
N LEU A 17 -17.20 3.53 7.89
CA LEU A 17 -18.06 2.34 7.93
C LEU A 17 -18.32 1.80 9.34
N LEU A 18 -17.36 1.96 10.26
CA LEU A 18 -17.50 1.54 11.66
C LEU A 18 -18.67 2.22 12.39
N PHE A 19 -19.11 3.40 11.94
CA PHE A 19 -20.30 4.04 12.48
C PHE A 19 -21.56 3.24 12.22
N ALA A 20 -21.72 2.71 11.00
CA ALA A 20 -22.84 1.81 10.68
C ALA A 20 -22.77 0.50 11.47
N LEU A 21 -21.56 -0.01 11.76
CA LEU A 21 -21.36 -1.26 12.51
C LEU A 21 -21.58 -1.13 14.02
N THR A 22 -21.75 0.10 14.53
CA THR A 22 -21.88 0.43 15.96
C THR A 22 -23.06 1.37 16.26
N ASP A 23 -23.95 1.61 15.28
CA ASP A 23 -25.01 2.62 15.39
C ASP A 23 -26.09 2.18 16.38
N PRO A 24 -26.16 2.76 17.60
CA PRO A 24 -27.03 2.33 18.68
C PRO A 24 -28.53 2.43 18.35
N THR A 25 -28.89 3.15 17.28
CA THR A 25 -30.29 3.43 16.89
C THR A 25 -30.90 2.35 16.01
N VAL A 26 -30.06 1.55 15.34
CA VAL A 26 -30.54 0.37 14.62
C VAL A 26 -31.07 -0.62 15.69
N LYS A 27 -32.08 -1.44 15.43
CA LYS A 27 -32.45 -2.47 16.42
C LYS A 27 -31.48 -3.63 16.32
N ASP A 28 -31.05 -4.18 17.46
CA ASP A 28 -30.28 -5.42 17.52
C ASP A 28 -31.00 -6.51 16.72
N ASN A 29 -30.46 -6.79 15.54
CA ASN A 29 -30.75 -7.99 14.78
C ASN A 29 -29.40 -8.66 14.54
N ALA A 30 -29.40 -9.93 14.09
CA ALA A 30 -28.18 -10.73 13.95
C ALA A 30 -27.12 -10.16 12.96
N ARG A 31 -27.30 -8.94 12.41
CA ARG A 31 -26.46 -8.35 11.36
C ARG A 31 -26.07 -6.89 11.57
N ASN A 32 -26.59 -6.19 12.57
CA ASN A 32 -26.28 -4.79 12.87
C ASN A 32 -25.84 -4.64 14.34
N HIS A 33 -25.01 -3.63 14.67
CA HIS A 33 -24.30 -3.51 15.98
C HIS A 33 -23.33 -4.63 16.30
N VAL A 34 -22.69 -5.16 15.28
CA VAL A 34 -21.81 -6.32 15.42
C VAL A 34 -20.53 -5.99 16.20
N LEU A 35 -20.22 -4.70 16.37
CA LEU A 35 -19.07 -4.22 17.14
C LEU A 35 -19.53 -3.35 18.32
N GLU A 36 -19.00 -3.64 19.51
CA GLU A 36 -19.25 -2.81 20.70
C GLU A 36 -18.50 -1.47 20.66
N ARG A 37 -17.41 -1.38 19.87
CA ARG A 37 -16.52 -0.23 19.83
C ARG A 37 -16.11 0.10 18.41
N ARG A 38 -16.12 1.41 18.10
CA ARG A 38 -15.60 1.99 16.85
C ARG A 38 -14.09 2.07 16.89
N ALA A 39 -13.43 0.92 16.91
CA ALA A 39 -11.98 0.85 16.85
C ALA A 39 -11.56 -0.34 16.00
N PHE A 40 -10.38 -0.27 15.40
CA PHE A 40 -9.76 -1.38 14.70
C PHE A 40 -8.25 -1.27 14.78
N SER A 41 -7.54 -2.38 14.63
CA SER A 41 -6.09 -2.34 14.47
C SER A 41 -5.62 -3.21 13.32
N PHE A 42 -4.45 -2.88 12.79
CA PHE A 42 -3.84 -3.57 11.66
C PHE A 42 -2.38 -3.89 11.96
N LEU A 43 -1.94 -5.05 11.50
CA LEU A 43 -0.56 -5.51 11.54
C LEU A 43 -0.31 -6.51 10.41
N SER A 44 0.95 -6.58 9.97
CA SER A 44 1.38 -7.45 8.89
C SER A 44 2.68 -8.18 9.21
N THR A 45 3.06 -9.08 8.31
CA THR A 45 4.38 -9.65 8.08
C THR A 45 4.63 -9.63 6.57
N ASP A 46 5.77 -10.13 6.11
CA ASP A 46 6.03 -10.25 4.66
C ASP A 46 5.02 -11.17 3.94
N SER A 47 4.31 -12.04 4.66
CA SER A 47 3.42 -13.05 4.07
C SER A 47 1.99 -13.05 4.62
N LEU A 48 1.74 -12.39 5.75
CA LEU A 48 0.46 -12.43 6.45
C LEU A 48 0.03 -11.02 6.86
N ALA A 49 -1.28 -10.79 6.94
CA ALA A 49 -1.82 -9.58 7.53
C ALA A 49 -3.12 -9.86 8.28
N GLU A 50 -3.41 -9.03 9.29
CA GLU A 50 -4.57 -9.18 10.14
C GLU A 50 -5.21 -7.83 10.45
N LEU A 51 -6.51 -7.74 10.21
CA LEU A 51 -7.36 -6.65 10.66
C LEU A 51 -8.11 -7.11 11.92
N GLN A 52 -7.99 -6.36 12.99
CA GLN A 52 -8.67 -6.63 14.25
C GLN A 52 -9.77 -5.59 14.44
N LEU A 53 -11.02 -6.01 14.64
CA LEU A 53 -12.15 -5.12 14.82
C LEU A 53 -12.53 -5.02 16.31
N GLY A 54 -12.99 -3.85 16.73
CA GLY A 54 -13.37 -3.55 18.11
C GLY A 54 -12.21 -3.06 19.00
N GLY A 55 -10.97 -3.09 18.51
CA GLY A 55 -9.76 -2.73 19.25
C GLY A 55 -8.55 -3.52 18.77
N TYR A 56 -7.62 -3.86 19.68
CA TYR A 56 -6.47 -4.73 19.41
C TYR A 56 -6.40 -5.99 20.30
N ASP A 57 -5.74 -7.04 19.83
CA ASP A 57 -5.38 -8.23 20.62
C ASP A 57 -4.12 -7.94 21.46
N PRO A 58 -4.18 -7.97 22.80
CA PRO A 58 -3.02 -7.69 23.65
C PRO A 58 -1.82 -8.62 23.44
N ASP A 59 -2.07 -9.87 23.01
CA ASP A 59 -0.99 -10.83 22.75
C ASP A 59 -0.21 -10.47 21.45
N ALA A 60 -0.71 -9.51 20.65
CA ALA A 60 -0.10 -9.08 19.40
C ALA A 60 1.09 -8.12 19.58
N ILE A 61 1.28 -7.56 20.77
CA ILE A 61 2.35 -6.59 21.03
C ILE A 61 3.25 -7.00 22.21
N ASP A 62 4.52 -6.66 22.11
CA ASP A 62 5.47 -6.75 23.20
C ASP A 62 5.52 -5.41 23.95
N GLY A 63 5.20 -5.44 25.24
CA GLY A 63 5.35 -4.28 26.11
C GLY A 63 4.19 -3.29 26.00
N ARG A 64 4.49 -2.01 25.82
CA ARG A 64 3.53 -0.91 25.99
C ARG A 64 3.04 -0.40 24.64
N MET A 65 1.76 -0.04 24.58
CA MET A 65 1.19 0.72 23.48
C MET A 65 1.39 2.22 23.73
N PHE A 66 2.04 2.89 22.78
CA PHE A 66 2.10 4.34 22.70
C PHE A 66 0.82 4.87 22.07
N LEU A 67 0.31 6.02 22.54
CA LEU A 67 -0.94 6.61 22.08
C LEU A 67 -0.75 8.07 21.70
N THR A 68 -1.28 8.49 20.56
CA THR A 68 -1.26 9.89 20.12
C THR A 68 -2.59 10.22 19.42
N PRO A 69 -3.11 11.45 19.53
CA PRO A 69 -4.20 11.86 18.66
C PRO A 69 -3.73 11.91 17.19
N SER A 70 -4.63 11.60 16.27
CA SER A 70 -4.52 12.01 14.88
C SER A 70 -4.75 13.53 14.78
N ILE A 71 -3.97 14.21 13.94
CA ILE A 71 -4.13 15.66 13.71
C ILE A 71 -5.19 16.00 12.65
N THR A 72 -5.70 14.99 11.95
CA THR A 72 -6.88 15.10 11.09
C THR A 72 -7.85 13.96 11.38
N ILE A 73 -9.09 14.08 10.92
CA ILE A 73 -10.17 13.10 11.19
C ILE A 73 -10.51 12.22 9.98
N ASN A 74 -10.09 12.63 8.78
CA ASN A 74 -10.37 11.93 7.53
C ASN A 74 -9.18 11.10 7.06
N ASP A 75 -7.97 11.47 7.49
CA ASP A 75 -6.74 10.75 7.23
C ASP A 75 -6.12 10.42 8.60
N TYR A 76 -5.48 9.27 8.76
CA TYR A 76 -4.89 8.91 10.04
C TYR A 76 -3.46 9.46 10.14
N VAL A 77 -3.38 10.75 10.48
CA VAL A 77 -2.15 11.55 10.44
C VAL A 77 -1.57 11.74 11.83
N VAL A 78 -0.32 11.35 12.02
CA VAL A 78 0.47 11.61 13.24
C VAL A 78 1.53 12.68 12.99
N VAL A 79 2.07 13.23 14.08
CA VAL A 79 3.11 14.27 14.03
C VAL A 79 4.49 13.61 14.02
N SER A 80 5.26 13.76 12.94
CA SER A 80 6.67 13.37 12.88
C SER A 80 7.56 14.56 13.27
N LEU A 81 8.31 14.42 14.35
CA LEU A 81 9.21 15.46 14.89
C LEU A 81 10.66 15.31 14.41
N SER A 82 11.04 14.12 13.94
CA SER A 82 12.40 13.80 13.50
C SER A 82 12.38 12.48 12.72
N ILE A 83 13.25 12.37 11.72
CA ILE A 83 13.59 11.10 11.08
C ILE A 83 15.11 11.05 11.03
N LYS A 84 15.72 10.09 11.73
CA LYS A 84 17.15 9.83 11.63
C LYS A 84 17.42 8.57 10.84
N PHE A 85 18.53 8.55 10.12
CA PHE A 85 19.13 7.35 9.55
C PHE A 85 20.47 7.12 10.25
N GLY A 86 20.53 6.10 11.11
CA GLY A 86 21.58 5.97 12.12
C GLY A 86 21.63 7.24 12.99
N SER A 87 22.79 7.90 13.06
CA SER A 87 22.94 9.17 13.78
C SER A 87 22.54 10.42 13.00
N SER A 88 22.25 10.30 11.70
CA SER A 88 22.06 11.45 10.80
C SER A 88 20.60 11.91 10.77
N GLU A 89 20.32 13.15 11.19
CA GLU A 89 18.99 13.76 11.06
C GLU A 89 18.67 14.04 9.58
N LEU A 90 17.46 13.66 9.14
CA LEU A 90 16.92 13.92 7.81
C LEU A 90 15.92 15.08 7.81
N LEU A 91 15.26 15.36 8.93
CA LEU A 91 14.34 16.50 9.08
C LEU A 91 15.02 17.66 9.81
N GLU A 92 16.06 18.22 9.19
CA GLU A 92 16.76 19.37 9.74
C GLU A 92 15.94 20.65 9.53
N PHE A 93 15.03 20.92 10.46
CA PHE A 93 14.09 22.04 10.41
C PHE A 93 14.79 23.40 10.53
N THR A 94 14.45 24.35 9.64
CA THR A 94 14.95 25.72 9.70
C THR A 94 14.24 26.62 10.73
N PRO A 95 12.92 26.48 11.02
CA PRO A 95 12.27 27.34 12.00
C PRO A 95 12.79 27.07 13.41
N LYS A 96 13.10 28.14 14.15
CA LYS A 96 13.50 28.01 15.57
C LYS A 96 12.33 27.68 16.50
N ASN A 97 11.10 28.05 16.12
CA ASN A 97 9.92 27.82 16.93
C ASN A 97 9.57 26.32 16.96
N PRO A 98 9.58 25.64 18.13
CA PRO A 98 9.29 24.22 18.24
C PRO A 98 7.93 23.81 17.67
N ARG A 99 6.93 24.70 17.69
CA ARG A 99 5.58 24.43 17.18
C ARG A 99 5.51 24.29 15.66
N LEU A 100 6.55 24.71 14.95
CA LEU A 100 6.65 24.63 13.48
C LEU A 100 7.61 23.53 13.01
N ARG A 101 8.18 22.75 13.94
CA ARG A 101 9.19 21.73 13.63
C ARG A 101 8.56 20.34 13.61
N TYR A 102 7.67 20.12 12.66
CA TYR A 102 7.07 18.81 12.42
C TYR A 102 6.66 18.64 10.96
N LEU A 103 6.50 17.38 10.56
CA LEU A 103 5.82 17.00 9.32
C LEU A 103 4.60 16.11 9.62
N PRO A 104 3.50 16.27 8.89
CA PRO A 104 2.42 15.30 8.94
C PRO A 104 2.89 13.96 8.36
N ALA A 105 2.64 12.88 9.09
CA ALA A 105 2.92 11.52 8.65
C ALA A 105 1.64 10.69 8.62
N ILE A 106 1.29 10.15 7.46
CA ILE A 106 0.10 9.31 7.29
C ILE A 106 0.51 7.85 7.53
N LEU A 107 -0.21 7.16 8.42
CA LEU A 107 -0.06 5.72 8.63
C LEU A 107 -0.94 5.00 7.59
N ASP A 108 -0.31 4.53 6.51
CA ASP A 108 -1.01 4.16 5.27
C ASP A 108 -0.71 2.71 4.88
N SER A 109 -1.63 1.79 5.18
CA SER A 109 -1.53 0.38 4.77
C SER A 109 -1.61 0.18 3.26
N GLY A 110 -2.14 1.15 2.50
CA GLY A 110 -2.16 1.13 1.03
C GLY A 110 -0.80 1.46 0.41
N THR A 111 0.11 2.04 1.19
CA THR A 111 1.49 2.31 0.78
C THR A 111 2.42 1.20 1.28
N SER A 112 3.29 0.69 0.41
CA SER A 112 4.24 -0.37 0.82
C SER A 112 5.46 0.17 1.57
N CYS A 113 5.96 1.35 1.18
CA CYS A 113 7.28 1.84 1.57
C CYS A 113 7.25 3.06 2.49
N LEU A 114 8.40 3.40 3.07
CA LEU A 114 8.58 4.71 3.68
C LEU A 114 8.72 5.76 2.57
N VAL A 115 7.76 6.68 2.47
CA VAL A 115 7.79 7.77 1.47
C VAL A 115 8.14 9.07 2.17
N ILE A 116 9.26 9.69 1.78
CA ILE A 116 9.76 10.93 2.39
C ILE A 116 9.88 12.07 1.37
N PRO A 117 9.75 13.34 1.81
CA PRO A 117 9.88 14.50 0.93
C PRO A 117 11.20 14.53 0.15
N ASP A 118 11.10 14.89 -1.13
CA ASP A 118 12.27 15.17 -1.99
C ASP A 118 12.39 16.67 -2.34
N SER A 119 12.08 17.52 -1.36
CA SER A 119 12.16 18.97 -1.49
C SER A 119 12.46 19.60 -0.12
N THR A 120 12.75 20.90 -0.10
CA THR A 120 12.90 21.66 1.15
C THR A 120 11.57 22.07 1.77
N MET A 121 10.44 21.73 1.12
CA MET A 121 9.08 22.12 1.54
C MET A 121 8.99 23.62 1.84
N ASN A 122 9.37 24.44 0.86
CA ASN A 122 9.45 25.90 0.96
C ASN A 122 10.38 26.39 2.08
N GLY A 123 11.51 25.70 2.29
CA GLY A 123 12.50 26.04 3.29
C GLY A 123 12.16 25.60 4.71
N LEU A 124 11.14 24.76 4.91
CA LEU A 124 10.84 24.17 6.22
C LEU A 124 12.01 23.32 6.75
N VAL A 125 12.74 22.65 5.85
CA VAL A 125 13.98 21.92 6.13
C VAL A 125 15.14 22.47 5.31
N THR A 126 16.38 22.29 5.78
CA THR A 126 17.59 22.83 5.15
C THR A 126 17.89 22.24 3.78
N GLU A 127 17.61 20.95 3.58
CA GLU A 127 17.80 20.22 2.32
C GLU A 127 16.74 19.12 2.14
N SER A 128 16.68 18.51 0.95
CA SER A 128 15.77 17.39 0.67
C SER A 128 16.09 16.18 1.57
N PRO A 129 15.13 15.70 2.40
CA PRO A 129 15.31 14.50 3.22
C PRO A 129 15.67 13.27 2.37
N TYR A 130 14.99 13.09 1.23
CA TYR A 130 15.26 11.97 0.32
C TYR A 130 16.65 12.03 -0.33
N GLN A 131 17.09 13.21 -0.83
CA GLN A 131 18.44 13.33 -1.37
C GLN A 131 19.51 13.13 -0.29
N ARG A 132 19.29 13.66 0.92
CA ARG A 132 20.22 13.47 2.04
C ARG A 132 20.38 11.98 2.35
N TRP A 133 19.28 11.23 2.51
CA TRP A 133 19.33 9.78 2.69
C TRP A 133 20.06 9.08 1.54
N LYS A 134 19.68 9.39 0.29
CA LYS A 134 20.33 8.83 -0.91
C LYS A 134 21.84 9.07 -0.93
N ASN A 135 22.28 10.25 -0.50
CA ASN A 135 23.70 10.60 -0.40
C ASN A 135 24.44 9.82 0.69
N LEU A 136 23.76 9.44 1.78
CA LEU A 136 24.29 8.56 2.81
C LEU A 136 24.46 7.13 2.28
N VAL A 137 23.41 6.55 1.70
CA VAL A 137 23.45 5.15 1.22
C VAL A 137 24.21 4.97 -0.10
N LYS A 138 24.49 6.07 -0.83
CA LYS A 138 25.12 6.18 -2.15
C LYS A 138 24.31 5.56 -3.29
N ASP A 139 23.97 4.29 -3.18
CA ASP A 139 23.16 3.57 -4.15
C ASP A 139 21.96 2.92 -3.43
N PRO A 140 20.73 3.46 -3.59
CA PRO A 140 19.52 2.85 -3.03
C PRO A 140 19.28 1.41 -3.49
N LYS A 141 19.82 0.99 -4.65
CA LYS A 141 19.69 -0.38 -5.15
C LYS A 141 20.76 -1.32 -4.60
N ASN A 142 21.78 -0.79 -3.95
CA ASN A 142 22.84 -1.56 -3.30
C ASN A 142 23.45 -0.73 -2.15
N PRO A 143 22.69 -0.50 -1.06
CA PRO A 143 23.10 0.42 -0.02
C PRO A 143 24.33 -0.11 0.71
N ARG A 144 25.40 0.69 0.75
CA ARG A 144 26.62 0.35 1.52
C ARG A 144 26.39 0.46 3.02
N LEU A 145 25.60 1.46 3.44
CA LEU A 145 25.22 1.67 4.84
C LEU A 145 23.89 0.99 5.12
N ARG A 146 23.88 0.14 6.16
CA ARG A 146 22.75 -0.67 6.60
C ARG A 146 22.27 -0.22 7.97
N GLU A 147 21.90 1.06 8.05
CA GLU A 147 21.49 1.69 9.31
C GLU A 147 19.99 1.57 9.56
N THR A 148 19.61 1.84 10.80
CA THR A 148 18.21 1.89 11.24
C THR A 148 17.62 3.28 10.99
N PHE A 149 16.37 3.34 10.55
CA PHE A 149 15.60 4.59 10.62
C PHE A 149 14.99 4.75 12.00
N HIS A 150 15.20 5.91 12.62
CA HIS A 150 14.58 6.28 13.90
C HIS A 150 13.55 7.38 13.64
N ILE A 151 12.27 7.05 13.72
CA ILE A 151 11.16 7.98 13.46
C ILE A 151 10.61 8.45 14.80
N ASN A 152 10.73 9.75 15.10
CA ASN A 152 10.11 10.33 16.28
C ASN A 152 8.67 10.75 15.98
N ILE A 153 7.71 9.98 16.48
CA ILE A 153 6.28 10.25 16.35
C ILE A 153 5.76 10.76 17.69
N ALA A 154 5.36 12.03 17.71
CA ALA A 154 4.79 12.69 18.89
C ALA A 154 5.61 12.52 20.19
N GLY A 155 6.95 12.44 20.08
CA GLY A 155 7.88 12.30 21.20
C GLY A 155 8.39 10.88 21.44
N ALA A 156 7.72 9.84 20.92
CA ALA A 156 8.18 8.46 20.99
C ALA A 156 8.98 8.08 19.74
N VAL A 157 10.05 7.30 19.92
CA VAL A 157 10.92 6.86 18.81
C VAL A 157 10.54 5.44 18.39
N PHE A 158 10.32 5.27 17.09
CA PHE A 158 10.01 4.00 16.43
C PHE A 158 11.11 3.67 15.43
N ASP A 159 11.69 2.49 15.58
CA ASP A 159 12.81 2.03 14.76
C ASP A 159 12.30 1.18 13.60
N LEU A 160 12.83 1.42 12.40
CA LEU A 160 12.77 0.51 11.24
C LEU A 160 14.19 0.03 10.95
N GLU A 161 14.48 -1.22 11.29
CA GLU A 161 15.78 -1.85 11.09
C GLU A 161 16.03 -2.07 9.59
N PHE A 162 17.28 -2.41 9.23
CA PHE A 162 17.68 -2.64 7.85
C PHE A 162 16.71 -3.56 7.08
N ASP A 163 16.35 -4.71 7.66
CA ASP A 163 15.49 -5.70 7.02
C ASP A 163 14.02 -5.24 6.90
N ASP A 164 13.61 -4.18 7.62
CA ASP A 164 12.27 -3.61 7.48
C ASP A 164 12.15 -2.74 6.23
N TRP A 165 13.18 -1.95 5.92
CA TRP A 165 13.18 -1.05 4.75
C TRP A 165 13.95 -1.61 3.55
N TRP A 166 14.68 -2.70 3.70
CA TRP A 166 15.32 -3.45 2.61
C TRP A 166 14.53 -4.72 2.31
N LEU A 167 13.90 -4.78 1.13
CA LEU A 167 13.13 -5.95 0.71
C LEU A 167 14.07 -7.02 0.16
N GLY A 168 14.45 -7.99 0.98
CA GLY A 168 15.40 -9.04 0.62
C GLY A 168 14.98 -9.87 -0.60
N GLU A 169 13.68 -10.22 -0.71
CA GLU A 169 13.17 -11.05 -1.81
C GLU A 169 13.24 -10.37 -3.18
N SER A 170 12.98 -9.06 -3.21
CA SER A 170 13.00 -8.25 -4.44
C SER A 170 14.30 -7.46 -4.61
N ASN A 171 15.24 -7.61 -3.68
CA ASN A 171 16.55 -6.95 -3.66
C ASN A 171 16.47 -5.44 -3.94
N GLN A 172 15.54 -4.76 -3.26
CA GLN A 172 15.28 -3.34 -3.47
C GLN A 172 15.01 -2.60 -2.15
N SER A 173 15.37 -1.32 -2.10
CA SER A 173 15.00 -0.43 -1.00
C SER A 173 13.51 -0.08 -1.04
N CYS A 174 12.85 -0.17 0.10
CA CYS A 174 11.50 0.33 0.33
C CYS A 174 11.52 1.71 1.00
N VAL A 175 12.29 2.61 0.40
CA VAL A 175 12.29 4.05 0.71
C VAL A 175 12.07 4.78 -0.61
N GLN A 176 11.04 5.60 -0.69
CA GLN A 176 10.60 6.23 -1.92
C GLN A 176 10.54 7.76 -1.77
N ARG A 177 10.71 8.44 -2.89
CA ARG A 177 10.50 9.88 -2.98
C ARG A 177 9.01 10.20 -2.95
N ALA A 178 8.63 11.19 -2.17
CA ALA A 178 7.30 11.77 -2.24
C ALA A 178 7.05 12.42 -3.62
N PRO A 179 5.80 12.42 -4.13
CA PRO A 179 5.41 13.27 -5.25
C PRO A 179 5.67 14.75 -4.96
N GLU A 180 5.94 15.55 -6.00
CA GLU A 180 6.37 16.97 -5.86
C GLU A 180 5.41 17.85 -5.05
N ASN A 181 4.13 17.51 -5.01
CA ASN A 181 3.09 18.28 -4.31
C ASN A 181 2.69 17.68 -2.94
N PHE A 182 3.36 16.63 -2.49
CA PHE A 182 3.09 16.00 -1.20
C PHE A 182 4.09 16.49 -0.14
N GLY A 183 3.63 17.37 0.75
CA GLY A 183 4.44 17.99 1.82
C GLY A 183 4.50 17.20 3.13
N GLY A 184 4.39 15.87 3.08
CA GLY A 184 4.32 15.00 4.26
C GLY A 184 5.14 13.73 4.11
N ILE A 185 4.89 12.79 5.03
CA ILE A 185 5.49 11.45 5.04
C ILE A 185 4.38 10.41 4.87
N LEU A 186 4.60 9.37 4.08
CA LEU A 186 3.77 8.16 4.14
C LEU A 186 4.57 7.07 4.84
N ILE A 187 3.99 6.52 5.90
CA ILE A 187 4.54 5.41 6.67
C ILE A 187 3.75 4.17 6.28
N GLY A 188 4.32 3.41 5.35
CA GLY A 188 3.70 2.25 4.73
C GLY A 188 3.87 0.93 5.48
N ASP A 189 3.69 -0.17 4.75
CA ASP A 189 3.78 -1.56 5.22
C ASP A 189 5.06 -1.86 6.02
N VAL A 190 6.19 -1.27 5.64
CA VAL A 190 7.46 -1.37 6.39
C VAL A 190 7.29 -1.14 7.90
N PHE A 191 6.34 -0.27 8.30
CA PHE A 191 6.03 -0.02 9.69
C PHE A 191 5.03 -1.03 10.27
N PHE A 192 3.97 -1.38 9.53
CA PHE A 192 2.94 -2.33 9.97
C PHE A 192 3.48 -3.77 10.15
N ARG A 193 4.59 -4.11 9.48
CA ARG A 193 5.30 -5.38 9.70
C ARG A 193 5.96 -5.48 11.06
N ARG A 194 6.29 -4.34 11.66
CA ARG A 194 7.02 -4.24 12.93
C ARG A 194 6.16 -3.77 14.08
N TYR A 195 5.13 -2.99 13.81
CA TYR A 195 4.25 -2.40 14.81
C TYR A 195 2.79 -2.72 14.49
N LEU A 196 2.03 -3.11 15.50
CA LEU A 196 0.58 -3.06 15.43
C LEU A 196 0.13 -1.61 15.56
N VAL A 197 -0.77 -1.19 14.67
CA VAL A 197 -1.35 0.15 14.68
C VAL A 197 -2.85 0.06 14.97
N LEU A 198 -3.29 0.74 16.03
CA LEU A 198 -4.67 0.87 16.45
C LEU A 198 -5.24 2.23 15.99
N PHE A 199 -6.47 2.21 15.51
CA PHE A 199 -7.27 3.37 15.13
C PHE A 199 -8.56 3.35 15.95
N ASP A 200 -8.70 4.26 16.91
CA ASP A 200 -9.85 4.36 17.80
C ASP A 200 -10.67 5.63 17.53
N LEU A 201 -11.86 5.42 16.96
CA LEU A 201 -12.79 6.45 16.50
C LEU A 201 -13.91 6.72 17.53
N ARG A 202 -13.78 6.25 18.78
CA ARG A 202 -14.81 6.50 19.81
C ARG A 202 -15.01 7.97 20.16
N HIS A 203 -14.00 8.81 19.92
CA HIS A 203 -14.02 10.25 20.15
C HIS A 203 -14.15 11.06 18.85
N TYR A 204 -14.62 10.44 17.77
CA TYR A 204 -14.87 11.16 16.52
C TYR A 204 -16.19 11.94 16.62
N PRO A 205 -16.28 13.16 16.06
CA PRO A 205 -15.28 13.83 15.21
C PRO A 205 -14.24 14.66 15.97
N GLU A 206 -14.24 14.68 17.30
CA GLU A 206 -13.29 15.51 18.06
C GLU A 206 -11.83 15.05 17.87
N SER A 207 -11.59 13.74 17.84
CA SER A 207 -10.29 13.14 17.57
C SER A 207 -10.40 11.66 17.19
N VAL A 208 -9.41 11.18 16.45
CA VAL A 208 -9.12 9.74 16.33
C VAL A 208 -7.88 9.46 17.17
N VAL A 209 -7.92 8.46 18.04
CA VAL A 209 -6.73 8.07 18.82
C VAL A 209 -5.99 6.97 18.07
N ILE A 210 -4.71 7.22 17.81
CA ILE A 210 -3.79 6.28 17.18
C ILE A 210 -2.96 5.59 18.26
N GLY A 211 -2.93 4.26 18.24
CA GLY A 211 -2.07 3.46 19.09
C GLY A 211 -0.99 2.75 18.28
N MET A 212 0.23 2.68 18.79
CA MET A 212 1.35 1.98 18.15
C MET A 212 2.05 1.11 19.20
N GLY A 213 2.17 -0.19 18.95
CA GLY A 213 2.86 -1.13 19.83
C GLY A 213 3.75 -2.06 19.03
N LYS A 214 4.96 -2.34 19.53
CA LYS A 214 5.90 -3.25 18.86
C LYS A 214 5.26 -4.63 18.75
N ARG A 215 5.19 -5.19 17.54
CA ARG A 215 4.57 -6.49 17.30
C ARG A 215 5.35 -7.58 18.03
N SER A 216 4.64 -8.48 18.70
CA SER A 216 5.25 -9.64 19.31
C SER A 216 5.72 -10.64 18.25
N SER A 217 6.97 -11.10 18.36
CA SER A 217 7.50 -12.15 17.49
C SER A 217 6.83 -13.51 17.73
N GLN A 218 6.20 -13.70 18.89
CA GLN A 218 5.50 -14.93 19.27
C GLN A 218 4.02 -14.92 18.87
N TYR A 219 3.53 -13.80 18.35
CA TYR A 219 2.12 -13.66 18.00
C TYR A 219 1.71 -14.58 16.85
N LYS A 220 0.58 -15.26 17.02
CA LYS A 220 0.01 -16.15 16.01
C LYS A 220 -1.11 -15.43 15.29
N PHE A 221 -0.90 -15.12 14.01
CA PHE A 221 -1.90 -14.54 13.11
C PHE A 221 -3.10 -15.48 12.94
N ALA A 222 -4.28 -14.89 12.79
CA ALA A 222 -5.52 -15.59 12.49
C ALA A 222 -5.40 -16.21 11.10
N LYS A 223 -5.70 -17.50 10.99
CA LYS A 223 -5.64 -18.24 9.72
C LYS A 223 -7.02 -18.34 9.05
N SER A 224 -8.09 -18.16 9.81
CA SER A 224 -9.47 -18.22 9.35
C SER A 224 -10.31 -17.27 10.18
N HIS A 225 -11.24 -16.53 9.54
CA HIS A 225 -12.23 -15.73 10.27
C HIS A 225 -13.25 -16.67 10.91
N PRO A 226 -14.25 -16.10 11.63
CA PRO A 226 -15.27 -16.90 12.19
C PRO A 226 -16.82 -16.72 11.88
N THR A 227 -17.41 -15.63 11.39
CA THR A 227 -18.80 -15.73 10.79
C THR A 227 -18.74 -16.10 9.31
N ILE A 228 -17.52 -16.04 8.82
CA ILE A 228 -16.84 -16.97 7.95
C ILE A 228 -16.11 -17.95 8.93
N SER A 229 -16.73 -18.93 9.64
CA SER A 229 -16.28 -20.01 10.66
C SER A 229 -15.93 -19.83 12.22
N LYS A 230 -16.88 -19.71 13.21
CA LYS A 230 -16.84 -18.83 14.46
C LYS A 230 -15.88 -19.26 15.62
N ILE A 231 -14.93 -18.44 16.11
CA ILE A 231 -14.09 -18.67 17.30
C ILE A 231 -14.26 -17.47 18.25
N PRO A 232 -14.60 -17.69 19.52
CA PRO A 232 -14.67 -16.64 20.54
C PRO A 232 -13.26 -16.26 21.05
N ALA A 233 -12.98 -14.96 21.13
CA ALA A 233 -11.77 -14.44 21.78
C ALA A 233 -11.95 -14.41 23.31
N TYR A 234 -11.08 -15.12 24.03
CA TYR A 234 -11.03 -15.08 25.50
C TYR A 234 -10.22 -13.88 25.98
N LYS A 235 -10.83 -13.06 26.84
CA LYS A 235 -10.20 -11.92 27.54
C LYS A 235 -8.96 -12.34 28.35
N ARG A 236 -7.85 -11.62 28.18
CA ARG A 236 -6.74 -11.56 29.15
C ARG A 236 -6.53 -10.15 29.69
N LYS A 237 -5.83 -10.09 30.83
CA LYS A 237 -5.71 -8.93 31.72
C LYS A 237 -5.09 -7.70 31.01
N PRO A 238 -5.47 -6.47 31.40
CA PRO A 238 -5.01 -5.25 30.76
C PRO A 238 -3.49 -5.10 30.85
N VAL A 239 -2.88 -4.76 29.72
CA VAL A 239 -1.47 -4.40 29.59
C VAL A 239 -1.27 -2.95 30.02
N ASN A 240 -0.12 -2.66 30.65
CA ASN A 240 0.23 -1.32 31.11
C ASN A 240 0.40 -0.36 29.92
N ILE A 241 -0.44 0.66 29.87
CA ILE A 241 -0.47 1.70 28.84
C ILE A 241 0.47 2.84 29.26
N SER A 242 1.39 3.26 28.40
CA SER A 242 2.07 4.55 28.58
C SER A 242 1.15 5.67 28.10
N SER A 243 0.51 6.35 29.06
CA SER A 243 -0.47 7.41 28.86
C SER A 243 0.19 8.81 28.91
N GLU A 244 1.30 9.04 28.22
CA GLU A 244 1.88 10.40 28.21
C GLU A 244 0.99 11.40 27.45
N THR A 245 0.12 10.91 26.55
CA THR A 245 -0.70 11.75 25.66
C THR A 245 -2.16 11.32 25.55
N ALA A 246 -2.58 10.27 26.26
CA ALA A 246 -3.97 9.81 26.24
C ALA A 246 -4.85 10.60 27.25
N PRO A 247 -6.16 10.80 26.97
CA PRO A 247 -7.06 11.44 27.93
C PRO A 247 -7.06 10.74 29.30
N PRO A 248 -7.25 11.46 30.42
CA PRO A 248 -7.33 10.84 31.74
C PRO A 248 -8.37 9.71 31.79
N ARG A 249 -7.98 8.53 32.29
CA ARG A 249 -8.79 7.29 32.35
C ARG A 249 -9.07 6.62 30.99
N TYR A 250 -8.36 6.99 29.92
CA TYR A 250 -8.48 6.31 28.63
C TYR A 250 -8.10 4.82 28.74
N ARG A 251 -9.03 3.95 28.34
CA ARG A 251 -8.80 2.50 28.23
C ARG A 251 -8.75 2.13 26.76
N VAL A 252 -7.60 1.64 26.32
CA VAL A 252 -7.39 1.15 24.95
C VAL A 252 -8.41 0.03 24.66
N PRO A 253 -9.12 0.08 23.52
CA PRO A 253 -10.10 -0.92 23.16
C PRO A 253 -9.43 -2.25 22.78
N MET A 254 -10.02 -3.38 23.18
CA MET A 254 -9.55 -4.72 22.83
C MET A 254 -10.35 -5.27 21.66
N ALA A 255 -9.69 -5.97 20.75
CA ALA A 255 -10.31 -6.55 19.57
C ALA A 255 -11.36 -7.59 19.97
N THR A 256 -12.53 -7.49 19.35
CA THR A 256 -13.61 -8.47 19.45
C THR A 256 -13.61 -9.45 18.28
N ASP A 257 -12.97 -9.09 17.17
CA ASP A 257 -12.89 -9.92 15.97
C ASP A 257 -11.54 -9.79 15.25
N ARG A 258 -11.09 -10.84 14.55
CA ARG A 258 -9.79 -10.92 13.85
C ARG A 258 -9.99 -11.48 12.44
N ILE A 259 -9.68 -10.67 11.43
CA ILE A 259 -9.91 -10.95 10.01
C ILE A 259 -8.56 -11.12 9.32
N PRO A 260 -8.26 -12.27 8.71
CA PRO A 260 -7.08 -12.40 7.84
C PRO A 260 -7.25 -11.53 6.60
N VAL A 261 -6.19 -10.83 6.21
CA VAL A 261 -6.16 -9.95 5.05
C VAL A 261 -5.21 -10.55 4.01
N HIS A 262 -5.64 -10.63 2.76
CA HIS A 262 -4.82 -11.19 1.69
C HIS A 262 -3.86 -10.12 1.16
N ASN A 263 -2.57 -10.44 1.13
CA ASN A 263 -1.55 -9.62 0.49
C ASN A 263 -1.29 -10.16 -0.92
N GLU A 264 -1.78 -9.48 -1.96
CA GLU A 264 -1.41 -9.84 -3.35
C GLU A 264 -0.25 -8.97 -3.83
N GLN A 265 0.75 -9.62 -4.41
CA GLN A 265 1.94 -8.99 -4.99
C GLN A 265 2.78 -8.15 -4.00
N MET A 266 2.64 -8.35 -2.68
CA MET A 266 3.39 -7.62 -1.65
C MET A 266 3.15 -6.10 -1.64
N THR A 267 2.07 -5.61 -2.27
CA THR A 267 1.85 -4.15 -2.39
C THR A 267 0.51 -3.66 -1.88
N GLN A 268 -0.51 -4.52 -1.83
CA GLN A 268 -1.87 -4.13 -1.44
C GLN A 268 -2.55 -5.19 -0.59
N TYR A 269 -3.34 -4.71 0.37
CA TYR A 269 -4.13 -5.52 1.27
C TYR A 269 -5.56 -5.64 0.79
N TYR A 270 -6.07 -6.86 0.67
CA TYR A 270 -7.42 -7.11 0.17
C TYR A 270 -8.31 -7.77 1.22
N ILE A 271 -9.54 -7.27 1.31
CA ILE A 271 -10.59 -7.82 2.15
C ILE A 271 -11.78 -8.18 1.26
N ASN A 272 -12.24 -9.43 1.40
CA ASN A 272 -13.46 -9.89 0.76
C ASN A 272 -14.68 -9.51 1.62
N LEU A 273 -15.65 -8.87 1.01
CA LEU A 273 -16.84 -8.36 1.67
C LEU A 273 -18.10 -8.58 0.82
N THR A 274 -19.26 -8.61 1.47
CA THR A 274 -20.56 -8.75 0.81
C THR A 274 -21.41 -7.50 1.05
N VAL A 275 -21.96 -6.90 0.00
CA VAL A 275 -22.76 -5.67 0.08
C VAL A 275 -24.16 -5.90 -0.53
N GLY A 276 -25.19 -5.34 0.10
CA GLY A 276 -26.56 -5.35 -0.40
C GLY A 276 -27.42 -6.52 0.09
N THR A 277 -28.66 -6.56 -0.37
CA THR A 277 -29.60 -7.68 -0.13
C THR A 277 -30.31 -8.02 -1.46
N PRO A 278 -30.07 -9.19 -2.06
CA PRO A 278 -29.12 -10.24 -1.64
C PRO A 278 -27.67 -9.74 -1.64
N GLY A 279 -26.81 -10.36 -0.81
CA GLY A 279 -25.41 -9.96 -0.66
C GLY A 279 -24.60 -10.25 -1.92
N GLN A 280 -23.89 -9.24 -2.41
CA GLN A 280 -23.01 -9.33 -3.58
C GLN A 280 -21.55 -9.25 -3.14
N HIS A 281 -20.68 -10.09 -3.72
CA HIS A 281 -19.27 -10.14 -3.35
C HIS A 281 -18.46 -9.00 -3.96
N PHE A 282 -17.61 -8.38 -3.15
CA PHE A 282 -16.60 -7.41 -3.54
C PHE A 282 -15.27 -7.76 -2.89
N THR A 283 -14.20 -7.49 -3.60
CA THR A 283 -12.85 -7.45 -3.04
C THR A 283 -12.46 -5.98 -2.97
N ALA A 284 -12.22 -5.48 -1.76
CA ALA A 284 -11.83 -4.10 -1.53
C ALA A 284 -10.37 -4.03 -1.05
N ILE A 285 -9.73 -2.92 -1.38
CA ILE A 285 -8.40 -2.59 -0.86
C ILE A 285 -8.59 -2.06 0.56
N PHE A 286 -7.80 -2.58 1.50
CA PHE A 286 -7.70 -2.08 2.86
C PHE A 286 -6.59 -1.03 2.92
N ASP A 287 -7.00 0.22 2.94
CA ASP A 287 -6.16 1.40 2.84
C ASP A 287 -6.48 2.35 4.02
N THR A 288 -5.50 2.55 4.91
CA THR A 288 -5.62 3.47 6.05
C THR A 288 -5.14 4.89 5.72
N GLY A 289 -4.80 5.17 4.47
CA GLY A 289 -4.55 6.53 3.98
C GLY A 289 -5.77 7.44 4.07
N SER A 290 -6.99 6.88 4.15
CA SER A 290 -8.22 7.63 4.42
C SER A 290 -9.23 6.85 5.26
N SER A 291 -10.26 7.54 5.77
CA SER A 291 -11.36 6.96 6.53
C SER A 291 -12.55 6.54 5.66
N VAL A 292 -12.44 6.66 4.33
CA VAL A 292 -13.56 6.50 3.39
C VAL A 292 -13.68 5.04 2.93
N PHE A 293 -14.90 4.52 2.96
CA PHE A 293 -15.23 3.25 2.32
C PHE A 293 -15.87 3.51 0.94
N GLY A 294 -15.25 2.99 -0.12
CA GLY A 294 -15.71 3.15 -1.49
C GLY A 294 -15.90 1.81 -2.19
N ILE A 295 -16.97 1.71 -2.99
CA ILE A 295 -17.22 0.59 -3.91
C ILE A 295 -17.67 1.13 -5.26
N PHE A 296 -17.19 0.52 -6.33
CA PHE A 296 -17.59 0.91 -7.68
C PHE A 296 -19.02 0.45 -7.97
N THR A 297 -19.84 1.36 -8.50
CA THR A 297 -21.22 1.07 -8.91
C THR A 297 -21.39 1.28 -10.41
N ARG A 298 -22.30 0.53 -11.03
CA ARG A 298 -22.70 0.77 -12.43
C ARG A 298 -24.12 1.29 -12.48
N CYS A 299 -24.31 2.42 -13.15
CA CYS A 299 -25.64 2.96 -13.36
C CYS A 299 -26.35 2.27 -14.53
N ILE A 300 -27.56 1.73 -14.29
CA ILE A 300 -28.37 1.04 -15.30
C ILE A 300 -29.79 1.64 -15.36
N PRO A 301 -30.38 1.76 -16.56
CA PRO A 301 -31.72 2.37 -16.72
C PRO A 301 -32.85 1.68 -15.95
N SER A 302 -32.71 0.38 -15.69
CA SER A 302 -33.71 -0.48 -15.04
C SER A 302 -33.54 -0.60 -13.52
N ALA A 303 -32.61 0.12 -12.90
CA ALA A 303 -32.42 0.05 -11.45
C ALA A 303 -33.67 0.57 -10.71
N PRO A 304 -34.16 -0.14 -9.66
CA PRO A 304 -35.32 0.29 -8.89
C PRO A 304 -35.11 1.68 -8.28
N VAL A 305 -36.20 2.43 -8.20
CA VAL A 305 -36.19 3.90 -8.06
C VAL A 305 -35.85 4.32 -6.63
N ILE A 306 -34.55 4.28 -6.30
CA ILE A 306 -33.76 5.31 -5.60
C ILE A 306 -32.29 5.02 -6.00
N GLY A 307 -31.68 5.93 -6.78
CA GLY A 307 -30.23 5.94 -7.04
C GLY A 307 -29.71 5.48 -8.40
N ARG A 308 -30.53 5.00 -9.36
CA ARG A 308 -30.14 4.61 -10.75
C ARG A 308 -28.88 3.75 -10.94
N CYS A 309 -28.29 3.23 -9.88
CA CYS A 309 -27.03 2.49 -9.89
C CYS A 309 -27.13 1.22 -9.08
N THR A 310 -26.64 0.13 -9.68
CA THR A 310 -26.54 -1.18 -9.05
C THR A 310 -25.09 -1.43 -8.66
N PHE A 311 -24.90 -1.98 -7.48
CA PHE A 311 -23.65 -2.63 -7.10
C PHE A 311 -23.48 -3.87 -7.97
N GLY A 312 -22.29 -4.12 -8.52
CA GLY A 312 -22.01 -5.34 -9.28
C GLY A 312 -22.74 -5.43 -10.63
N GLY A 313 -22.15 -6.13 -11.59
CA GLY A 313 -22.70 -6.25 -12.94
C GLY A 313 -23.92 -7.14 -13.01
N GLY A 314 -25.12 -6.59 -12.80
CA GLY A 314 -26.40 -7.21 -13.16
C GLY A 314 -26.73 -8.53 -12.46
N ALA A 315 -27.96 -9.02 -12.62
CA ALA A 315 -28.46 -10.26 -12.03
C ALA A 315 -27.77 -11.55 -12.55
N THR A 316 -26.79 -11.41 -13.45
CA THR A 316 -26.04 -12.52 -14.03
C THR A 316 -24.56 -12.21 -13.80
N GLY A 317 -23.95 -12.91 -12.85
CA GLY A 317 -22.52 -12.83 -12.57
C GLY A 317 -21.70 -13.17 -13.82
N ASN A 318 -21.45 -12.18 -14.65
CA ASN A 318 -20.66 -12.31 -15.87
C ASN A 318 -19.19 -11.94 -15.60
N SER A 319 -18.63 -12.51 -14.54
CA SER A 319 -17.17 -12.64 -14.37
C SER A 319 -16.53 -13.40 -15.52
N GLY A 320 -17.32 -14.15 -16.31
CA GLY A 320 -16.88 -14.86 -17.50
C GLY A 320 -16.39 -13.95 -18.63
N VAL A 321 -16.96 -12.75 -18.81
CA VAL A 321 -16.64 -11.93 -20.00
C VAL A 321 -15.26 -11.29 -19.92
N LEU A 322 -14.80 -10.90 -18.72
CA LEU A 322 -13.44 -10.37 -18.53
C LEU A 322 -12.37 -11.47 -18.60
N VAL A 323 -12.66 -12.66 -18.06
CA VAL A 323 -11.73 -13.80 -18.08
C VAL A 323 -11.62 -14.39 -19.49
N GLU A 324 -12.73 -14.58 -20.21
CA GLU A 324 -12.70 -15.03 -21.61
C GLU A 324 -11.99 -14.03 -22.51
N SER A 325 -12.25 -12.73 -22.35
CA SER A 325 -11.56 -11.70 -23.13
C SER A 325 -10.06 -11.66 -22.83
N ALA A 326 -9.67 -11.80 -21.57
CA ALA A 326 -8.26 -11.86 -21.17
C ALA A 326 -7.57 -13.12 -21.72
N ILE A 327 -8.23 -14.29 -21.67
CA ILE A 327 -7.69 -15.55 -22.22
C ILE A 327 -7.53 -15.45 -23.74
N ILE A 328 -8.50 -14.87 -24.46
CA ILE A 328 -8.40 -14.66 -25.91
C ILE A 328 -7.24 -13.74 -26.26
N ILE A 329 -7.08 -12.62 -25.56
CA ILE A 329 -5.97 -11.68 -25.78
C ILE A 329 -4.63 -12.35 -25.49
N LEU A 330 -4.50 -13.07 -24.36
CA LEU A 330 -3.25 -13.76 -24.01
C LEU A 330 -2.90 -14.84 -25.03
N SER A 331 -3.90 -15.59 -25.52
CA SER A 331 -3.73 -16.64 -26.53
C SER A 331 -3.23 -16.06 -27.85
N LEU A 332 -3.79 -14.92 -28.27
CA LEU A 332 -3.36 -14.23 -29.49
C LEU A 332 -1.93 -13.69 -29.35
N VAL A 333 -1.55 -13.13 -28.20
CA VAL A 333 -0.19 -12.62 -27.95
C VAL A 333 0.84 -13.75 -27.98
N VAL A 334 0.54 -14.90 -27.38
CA VAL A 334 1.41 -16.08 -27.43
C VAL A 334 1.54 -16.60 -28.86
N LEU A 335 0.44 -16.68 -29.61
CA LEU A 335 0.44 -17.12 -31.00
C LEU A 335 1.31 -16.20 -31.88
N PHE A 336 1.14 -14.88 -31.78
CA PHE A 336 1.96 -13.93 -32.54
C PHE A 336 3.44 -13.99 -32.16
N SER A 337 3.75 -14.23 -30.89
CA SER A 337 5.13 -14.39 -30.42
C SER A 337 5.78 -15.65 -30.99
N VAL A 338 5.06 -16.77 -31.01
CA VAL A 338 5.53 -18.03 -31.59
C VAL A 338 5.74 -17.89 -33.10
N VAL A 339 4.78 -17.29 -33.81
CA VAL A 339 4.90 -17.00 -35.25
C VAL A 339 6.12 -16.10 -35.51
N GLY A 340 6.33 -15.06 -34.72
CA GLY A 340 7.50 -14.18 -34.81
C GLY A 340 8.82 -14.93 -34.64
N ILE A 341 8.90 -15.87 -33.70
CA ILE A 341 10.09 -16.73 -33.51
C ILE A 341 10.32 -17.61 -34.75
N PHE A 342 9.29 -18.26 -35.29
CA PHE A 342 9.41 -19.07 -36.49
C PHE A 342 9.82 -18.26 -37.72
N VAL A 343 9.27 -17.06 -37.90
CA VAL A 343 9.68 -16.13 -38.97
C VAL A 343 11.13 -15.71 -38.81
N ASN A 344 11.59 -15.41 -37.59
CA ASN A 344 12.98 -15.06 -37.32
C ASN A 344 13.94 -16.24 -37.61
N ILE A 345 13.59 -17.45 -37.18
CA ILE A 345 14.35 -18.67 -37.48
C ILE A 345 14.40 -18.93 -39.00
N TRP A 346 13.27 -18.74 -39.70
CA TRP A 346 13.20 -18.89 -41.14
C TRP A 346 14.06 -17.86 -41.88
N CYS A 347 13.99 -16.58 -41.50
CA CYS A 347 14.84 -15.51 -42.04
C CYS A 347 16.33 -15.80 -41.79
N ARG A 348 16.71 -16.23 -40.59
CA ARG A 348 18.10 -16.61 -40.27
C ARG A 348 18.57 -17.80 -41.11
N ARG A 349 17.73 -18.83 -41.27
CA ARG A 349 18.07 -19.99 -42.13
C ARG A 349 18.21 -19.59 -43.59
N ARG A 350 17.38 -18.65 -44.07
CA ARG A 350 17.48 -18.13 -45.43
C ARG A 350 18.76 -17.32 -45.63
N GLN A 351 19.08 -16.39 -44.73
CA GLN A 351 20.34 -15.65 -44.76
C GLN A 351 21.55 -16.59 -44.72
N ALA A 352 21.54 -17.62 -43.87
CA ALA A 352 22.62 -18.60 -43.82
C ALA A 352 22.80 -19.37 -45.15
N ARG A 353 21.71 -19.72 -45.85
CA ARG A 353 21.77 -20.34 -47.18
C ARG A 353 22.31 -19.40 -48.24
N GLU A 354 21.89 -18.12 -48.21
CA GLU A 354 22.39 -17.09 -49.12
C GLU A 354 23.89 -16.81 -48.89
N GLU A 355 24.35 -16.77 -47.63
CA GLU A 355 25.78 -16.65 -47.28
C GLU A 355 26.59 -17.87 -47.73
N GLN A 356 26.07 -19.09 -47.60
CA GLN A 356 26.73 -20.30 -48.09
C GLN A 356 26.86 -20.30 -49.62
N LEU A 357 25.81 -19.88 -50.34
CA LEU A 357 25.85 -19.74 -51.79
C LEU A 357 26.84 -18.63 -52.23
N ALA A 358 26.89 -17.51 -51.51
CA ALA A 358 27.86 -16.45 -51.77
C ALA A 358 29.31 -16.91 -51.52
N ARG A 359 29.56 -17.66 -50.44
CA ARG A 359 30.89 -18.26 -50.15
C ARG A 359 31.28 -19.33 -51.17
N ALA A 360 30.33 -20.14 -51.64
CA ALA A 360 30.58 -21.13 -52.68
C ALA A 360 30.94 -20.47 -54.02
N LYS A 361 30.23 -19.40 -54.41
CA LYS A 361 30.57 -18.59 -55.59
C LYS A 361 31.94 -17.91 -55.45
N ALA A 362 32.25 -17.34 -54.28
CA ALA A 362 33.55 -16.70 -54.04
C ALA A 362 34.73 -17.69 -54.10
N ARG A 363 34.56 -18.91 -53.54
CA ARG A 363 35.56 -19.98 -53.63
C ARG A 363 35.77 -20.51 -55.04
N ALA A 364 34.73 -20.53 -55.87
CA ALA A 364 34.85 -20.92 -57.28
C ALA A 364 35.63 -19.90 -58.12
N VAL A 365 35.71 -18.64 -57.69
CA VAL A 365 36.41 -17.56 -58.39
C VAL A 365 37.87 -17.41 -57.94
N ASN A 366 38.23 -17.74 -56.70
CA ASN A 366 39.62 -17.69 -56.21
C ASN A 366 39.91 -18.72 -55.10
N PRO A 367 40.68 -19.80 -55.36
CA PRO A 367 40.84 -20.92 -54.41
C PRO A 367 41.83 -20.68 -53.26
N SER A 368 42.61 -19.60 -53.27
CA SER A 368 43.84 -19.48 -52.45
C SER A 368 43.83 -18.38 -51.38
N ASN A 369 42.67 -17.93 -50.88
CA ASN A 369 42.64 -16.96 -49.79
C ASN A 369 42.03 -17.50 -48.49
N SER A 370 42.92 -17.71 -47.51
CA SER A 370 42.64 -18.07 -46.12
C SER A 370 42.06 -16.87 -45.37
N SER A 371 40.88 -17.06 -44.79
CA SER A 371 40.04 -16.01 -44.21
C SER A 371 40.42 -15.66 -42.78
N TYR A 372 41.36 -14.73 -42.58
CA TYR A 372 41.42 -13.82 -41.42
C TYR A 372 42.17 -12.55 -41.85
N GLY A 373 41.45 -11.44 -42.04
CA GLY A 373 42.01 -10.14 -42.38
C GLY A 373 41.02 -9.01 -42.05
N PRO A 374 41.47 -7.86 -41.51
CA PRO A 374 40.61 -6.81 -40.98
C PRO A 374 40.16 -5.85 -42.09
N GLU A 375 39.34 -6.30 -43.02
CA GLU A 375 38.63 -5.44 -43.97
C GLU A 375 37.13 -5.60 -43.79
N ARG A 376 36.63 -5.14 -42.65
CA ARG A 376 35.19 -4.99 -42.38
C ARG A 376 34.93 -3.69 -41.61
N VAL A 377 35.51 -2.60 -42.07
CA VAL A 377 35.24 -1.24 -41.53
C VAL A 377 35.12 -0.22 -42.67
N VAL A 378 34.36 -0.51 -43.75
CA VAL A 378 34.05 0.52 -44.78
C VAL A 378 32.65 0.34 -45.43
N SER A 379 31.64 -0.19 -44.74
CA SER A 379 30.31 -0.36 -45.38
C SER A 379 29.10 -0.05 -44.50
N TYR A 380 29.28 0.56 -43.33
CA TYR A 380 28.15 0.92 -42.44
C TYR A 380 27.77 2.40 -42.44
N TYR A 381 28.51 3.26 -43.15
CA TYR A 381 28.05 4.62 -43.48
C TYR A 381 27.58 4.62 -44.93
N GLY A 382 26.27 4.51 -45.10
CA GLY A 382 25.63 4.84 -46.36
C GLY A 382 25.85 6.31 -46.67
N THR A 383 26.36 6.57 -47.88
CA THR A 383 26.16 7.82 -48.59
C THR A 383 24.66 7.99 -48.84
N SER A 384 24.04 8.99 -48.21
CA SER A 384 22.75 9.52 -48.66
C SER A 384 22.93 10.26 -49.99
N PRO A 385 21.99 10.15 -50.95
CA PRO A 385 21.63 11.29 -51.77
C PRO A 385 20.87 12.34 -50.96
#